data_AF-A0A1S0UD25-F1
#
_entry.id   AF-A0A1S0UD25-F1
#
_cell.length_a   1.000
_cell.length_b   1.000
_cell.length_c   1.000
_cell.angle_alpha   90.00
_cell.angle_beta   90.00
_cell.angle_gamma   90.00
#
_symmetry.space_group_name_H-M   'P 1'
#
loop_
_entity.id
_entity.type
_entity.pdbx_description
1 polymer ?
#
loop_
_entity_poly.entity_id
_entity_poly.type
_entity_poly.pdbx_seq_one_letter_code
_entity_poly.pdbx_strand_id
1 'polypeptide(L)' 'VVAENDIFETDDLPLRGDILVKCFQRTNTTERSLFFRCQFNTCTFDLSIHHENIFKLRFYREELDNILM' A
#
# COMPACT_ATOMS: atom_id res chain seq x y z
N VAL A 1 7.00 19.09 -12.12
CA VAL A 1 7.82 17.96 -11.64
C VAL A 1 7.01 16.71 -11.93
N VAL A 2 7.45 15.86 -12.85
CA VAL A 2 6.79 14.59 -13.14
C VAL A 2 7.16 13.67 -11.97
N ALA A 3 6.19 13.27 -11.16
CA ALA A 3 6.45 12.30 -10.10
C ALA A 3 6.77 10.95 -10.79
N GLU A 4 7.97 10.44 -10.59
CA GLU A 4 8.26 9.03 -10.87
C GLU A 4 7.32 8.19 -10.00
N ASN A 5 6.58 7.27 -10.64
CA ASN A 5 5.77 6.30 -9.92
C ASN A 5 6.65 5.08 -9.64
N ASP A 6 7.04 4.89 -8.38
CA ASP A 6 7.70 3.66 -7.95
C ASP A 6 6.68 2.51 -7.95
N ILE A 7 6.97 1.45 -8.71
CA ILE A 7 6.17 0.23 -8.74
C ILE A 7 6.92 -0.86 -8.00
N PHE A 8 6.30 -1.41 -6.96
CA PHE A 8 6.82 -2.57 -6.22
C PHE A 8 6.01 -3.79 -6.62
N GLU A 9 6.60 -4.69 -7.38
CA GLU A 9 6.01 -5.97 -7.71
C GLU A 9 6.33 -6.96 -6.60
N THR A 10 5.29 -7.52 -6.00
CA THR A 10 5.41 -8.66 -5.11
C THR A 10 4.96 -9.87 -5.92
N ASP A 11 5.86 -10.79 -6.22
CA ASP A 11 5.53 -12.09 -6.84
C ASP A 11 4.32 -12.73 -6.13
N ASP A 12 3.53 -13.54 -6.85
CA ASP A 12 2.28 -14.22 -6.43
C ASP A 12 2.13 -14.46 -4.91
N LEU A 13 1.83 -13.40 -4.16
CA LEU A 13 1.76 -13.43 -2.71
C LEU A 13 0.29 -13.66 -2.34
N PRO A 14 -0.10 -14.87 -1.90
CA PRO A 14 -1.48 -15.12 -1.52
C PRO A 14 -1.81 -14.35 -0.25
N LEU A 15 -2.78 -13.43 -0.33
CA LEU A 15 -3.25 -12.62 0.80
C LEU A 15 -4.72 -12.91 1.11
N ARG A 16 -5.08 -12.97 2.40
CA ARG A 16 -6.45 -13.12 2.87
C ARG A 16 -6.63 -12.51 4.26
N GLY A 17 -7.76 -11.85 4.49
CA GLY A 17 -8.13 -11.26 5.79
C GLY A 17 -7.60 -9.84 5.95
N ASP A 18 -7.25 -9.47 7.18
CA ASP A 18 -6.70 -8.15 7.51
C ASP A 18 -5.21 -8.07 7.13
N ILE A 19 -4.88 -7.12 6.26
CA ILE A 19 -3.54 -6.88 5.74
C ILE A 19 -3.06 -5.50 6.19
N LEU A 20 -1.82 -5.44 6.68
CA LEU A 20 -1.14 -4.20 7.07
C LEU A 20 0.11 -4.02 6.22
N VAL A 21 0.14 -2.96 5.42
CA VAL A 21 1.31 -2.56 4.63
C VAL A 21 2.04 -1.45 5.37
N LYS A 22 3.35 -1.59 5.54
CA LYS A 22 4.23 -0.56 6.13
C LYS A 22 5.34 -0.24 5.14
N CYS A 23 5.41 1.02 4.72
CA CYS A 23 6.49 1.51 3.89
C CYS A 23 7.52 2.23 4.76
N PHE A 24 8.80 1.93 4.53
CA PHE A 24 9.90 2.57 5.25
C PHE A 24 10.82 3.28 4.27
N GLN A 25 11.19 4.51 4.61
CA GLN A 25 12.21 5.24 3.87
C GLN A 25 13.58 4.93 4.49
N ARG A 26 14.55 4.61 3.63
CA ARG A 26 15.95 4.50 4.05
C ARG A 26 16.50 5.90 4.30
N THR A 27 17.02 6.17 5.49
CA THR A 27 17.69 7.44 5.78
C THR A 27 19.17 7.36 5.38
N ASN A 28 19.89 8.50 5.44
CA ASN A 28 21.34 8.53 5.21
C ASN A 28 22.12 7.83 6.35
N THR A 29 21.48 7.64 7.49
CA THR A 29 21.91 6.71 8.54
C THR A 29 21.38 5.31 8.21
N THR A 30 21.98 4.24 8.70
CA THR A 30 21.48 2.86 8.48
C THR A 30 20.08 2.58 9.06
N GLU A 31 19.41 3.62 9.58
CA GLU A 31 18.09 3.56 10.17
C GLU A 31 17.00 3.63 9.08
N ARG A 32 15.84 3.07 9.40
CA ARG A 32 14.66 3.10 8.53
C ARG A 32 13.58 3.87 9.26
N SER A 33 13.14 4.99 8.69
CA SER A 33 11.98 5.73 9.22
C SER A 33 10.71 5.18 8.59
N LEU A 34 9.64 5.03 9.39
CA LEU A 34 8.32 4.69 8.86
C LEU A 34 7.86 5.86 7.99
N PHE A 35 7.54 5.59 6.72
CA PHE A 35 7.07 6.61 5.79
C PHE A 35 5.55 6.70 5.78
N PHE A 36 4.88 5.55 5.65
CA PHE A 36 3.43 5.44 5.82
C PHE A 36 3.06 4.00 6.18
N ARG A 37 1.83 3.82 6.66
CA ARG A 37 1.20 2.50 6.72
C ARG A 37 -0.26 2.59 6.28
N CYS A 38 -0.80 1.48 5.78
CA CYS A 38 -2.23 1.34 5.53
C CYS A 38 -2.69 -0.06 5.91
N GLN A 39 -3.93 -0.15 6.39
CA GLN A 39 -4.57 -1.42 6.72
C GLN A 39 -5.83 -1.57 5.88
N PHE A 40 -6.01 -2.75 5.30
CA PHE A 40 -7.22 -3.10 4.55
C PHE A 40 -7.56 -4.56 4.76
N ASN A 41 -8.81 -4.93 4.50
CA ASN A 41 -9.27 -6.31 4.60
C ASN A 41 -9.62 -6.84 3.22
N THR A 42 -9.20 -8.06 2.88
CA THR A 42 -9.46 -8.61 1.55
C THR A 42 -10.95 -8.87 1.28
N CYS A 43 -11.78 -8.95 2.31
CA CYS A 43 -13.23 -9.14 2.18
C CYS A 43 -13.98 -7.83 1.89
N THR A 44 -13.36 -6.65 2.02
CA THR A 44 -14.00 -5.38 1.64
C THR A 44 -13.95 -5.12 0.13
N PHE A 45 -13.31 -6.02 -0.62
CA PHE A 45 -13.21 -5.93 -2.06
C PHE A 45 -14.51 -6.38 -2.73
N ASP A 46 -15.22 -5.43 -3.35
CA ASP A 46 -16.35 -5.76 -4.20
C ASP A 46 -15.85 -6.25 -5.56
N LEU A 47 -15.82 -7.57 -5.72
CA LEU A 47 -15.43 -8.25 -6.96
C LEU A 47 -16.51 -8.19 -8.04
N SER A 48 -17.71 -7.67 -7.73
CA SER A 48 -18.83 -7.63 -8.69
C SER A 48 -18.74 -6.48 -9.69
N ILE A 49 -17.91 -5.46 -9.40
CA ILE A 49 -17.86 -4.20 -10.17
C ILE A 49 -16.74 -4.23 -11.24
N HIS A 50 -15.80 -5.17 -11.18
CA HIS A 50 -14.64 -5.20 -12.07
C HIS A 50 -14.67 -6.39 -13.04
N HIS A 51 -14.68 -6.09 -14.35
CA HIS A 51 -14.55 -7.07 -15.44
C HIS A 51 -13.12 -7.63 -15.61
N GLU A 52 -12.15 -7.09 -14.88
CA GLU A 52 -10.75 -7.50 -14.92
C GLU A 52 -10.40 -8.31 -13.66
N ASN A 53 -9.56 -9.35 -13.80
CA ASN A 53 -9.06 -10.17 -12.68
C ASN A 53 -8.12 -9.41 -11.71
N ILE A 54 -8.03 -8.08 -11.81
CA ILE A 54 -7.10 -7.24 -11.05
C ILE A 54 -7.92 -6.26 -10.20
N PHE A 55 -7.89 -6.47 -8.89
CA PHE A 55 -8.45 -5.52 -7.93
C PHE A 55 -7.45 -4.39 -7.67
N LYS A 56 -7.92 -3.13 -7.65
CA LYS A 56 -7.08 -1.95 -7.37
C LYS A 56 -7.60 -1.20 -6.15
N LEU A 57 -6.84 -1.24 -5.07
CA LEU A 57 -7.08 -0.38 -3.91
C LEU A 57 -6.28 0.91 -4.07
N ARG A 58 -6.93 2.06 -3.85
CA ARG A 58 -6.28 3.37 -3.85
C ARG A 58 -6.47 4.00 -2.48
N PHE A 59 -5.41 4.57 -1.96
CA PHE A 59 -5.43 5.36 -0.73
C PHE A 59 -5.00 6.79 -1.06
N TYR A 60 -5.73 7.76 -0.55
CA TYR A 60 -5.33 9.15 -0.52
C TYR A 60 -4.49 9.44 0.71
N ARG A 61 -3.86 10.62 0.73
CA ARG A 61 -2.98 11.04 1.83
C ARG A 61 -3.72 11.02 3.17
N GLU A 62 -4.99 11.38 3.22
CA GLU A 62 -5.75 11.45 4.47
C GLU A 62 -6.10 10.06 5.02
N GLU A 63 -5.98 9.01 4.21
CA GLU A 63 -6.33 7.63 4.52
C GLU A 63 -5.11 6.79 4.94
N LEU A 64 -3.88 7.31 4.77
CA LEU A 64 -2.68 6.62 5.25
C LEU A 64 -2.36 7.06 6.67
N ASP A 65 -2.08 6.08 7.51
CA ASP A 65 -1.62 6.31 8.87
C ASP A 65 -0.15 6.77 8.90
N ASN A 66 0.18 7.66 9.82
CA ASN A 66 1.53 8.20 10.06
C ASN A 66 2.16 8.94 8.87
N ILE A 67 1.39 9.69 8.10
CA ILE A 67 1.99 10.69 7.22
C ILE A 67 2.45 11.87 8.08
N LEU A 68 3.74 11.83 8.41
CA LEU A 68 4.51 12.88 9.10
C LEU A 68 4.12 13.10 10.57
N MET A 69 4.84 12.41 11.46
CA MET A 69 5.39 13.08 12.65
C MET A 69 6.86 13.38 12.39
#